data_AF-A0A819NTM9-F1
#
_entry.id   AF-A0A819NTM9-F1
#
_cell.length_a   1.000
_cell.length_b   1.000
_cell.length_c   1.000
_cell.angle_alpha   90.00
_cell.angle_beta   90.00
_cell.angle_gamma   90.00
#
_symmetry.space_group_name_H-M   'P 1'
#
loop_
_entity.id
_entity.type
_entity.pdbx_description
1 polymer ?
#
loop_
_entity_poly.entity_id
_entity_poly.type
_entity_poly.pdbx_seq_one_letter_code
_entity_poly.pdbx_strand_id
1 'polypeptide(L)'
;LKLNSAPVFIHFPPRMKPKKSDFMDISRWGFSAEQLAKWIHDRADVQIHIFRPPNYSGFLLIVLLVTMIGGLLYIKRNSLEFLYNQVVWGMFVVLAILICISGQIWNSIRGSPFLHRNPQTGQIDFIFLNYFFFLHFGVCAGMILLNEAPKLTGQTGKRKGNFR
;
A
#
# COMPACT_ATOMS: atom_id res chain seq x y z
N LEU A 1 21.09 -5.78 -3.21
CA LEU A 1 21.88 -6.39 -2.11
C LEU A 1 21.15 -6.13 -0.79
N LYS A 2 20.47 -7.13 -0.21
CA LYS A 2 19.82 -7.05 1.12
C LYS A 2 20.81 -7.60 2.16
N LEU A 3 21.80 -6.79 2.54
CA LEU A 3 22.72 -7.15 3.62
C LEU A 3 22.01 -6.87 4.95
N ASN A 4 21.68 -7.93 5.69
CA ASN A 4 21.07 -7.87 7.02
C ASN A 4 22.11 -7.67 8.15
N SER A 5 23.38 -7.55 7.81
CA SER A 5 24.45 -7.18 8.74
C SER A 5 24.79 -5.71 8.55
N ALA A 6 24.28 -4.88 9.46
CA ALA A 6 24.62 -3.47 9.52
C ALA A 6 26.09 -3.31 9.93
N PRO A 7 26.93 -2.58 9.17
CA PRO A 7 28.26 -2.21 9.65
C PRO A 7 28.11 -1.28 10.87
N VAL A 8 28.85 -1.55 11.95
CA VAL A 8 28.82 -0.70 13.15
C VAL A 8 29.61 0.58 12.89
N PHE A 9 28.95 1.74 12.94
CA PHE A 9 29.61 3.03 12.81
C PHE A 9 30.12 3.51 14.18
N ILE A 10 31.42 3.79 14.26
CA ILE A 10 32.09 4.24 15.48
C ILE A 10 32.80 5.57 15.18
N HIS A 11 32.54 6.60 15.98
CA HIS A 11 33.26 7.87 15.91
C HIS A 11 34.42 7.87 16.91
N PHE A 12 35.64 8.11 16.44
CA PHE A 12 36.83 8.18 17.31
C PHE A 12 37.17 9.64 17.62
N PRO A 13 36.98 10.11 18.87
CA PRO A 13 37.35 11.47 19.23
C PRO A 13 38.89 11.63 19.30
N PRO A 14 39.44 12.80 18.95
CA PRO A 14 40.89 13.00 18.75
C PRO A 14 41.75 12.89 20.02
N ARG A 15 41.18 12.87 21.23
CA ARG A 15 41.94 12.86 22.50
C ARG A 15 41.36 11.98 23.61
N MET A 16 40.27 11.23 23.38
CA MET A 16 39.60 10.47 24.44
C MET A 16 39.34 9.01 24.04
N LYS A 17 39.31 8.09 25.02
CA LYS A 17 38.92 6.69 24.80
C LYS A 17 37.46 6.63 24.31
N PRO A 18 37.12 5.75 23.36
CA PRO A 18 35.78 5.67 22.78
C PRO A 18 34.73 5.35 23.87
N LYS A 19 33.69 6.17 23.95
CA LYS A 19 32.59 6.02 24.90
C LYS A 19 31.46 5.20 24.26
N LYS A 20 30.62 4.55 25.07
CA LYS A 20 29.45 3.79 24.56
C LYS A 20 28.49 4.64 23.71
N SER A 21 28.50 5.96 23.89
CA SER A 21 27.74 6.93 23.09
C SER A 21 28.29 7.13 21.68
N ASP A 22 29.50 6.66 21.38
CA ASP A 22 30.18 6.88 20.10
C ASP A 22 29.96 5.72 19.13
N PHE A 23 29.18 4.72 19.56
CA PHE A 23 28.61 3.67 18.71
C PHE A 23 27.24 4.15 18.24
N MET A 24 27.01 4.13 16.92
CA MET A 24 25.69 4.40 16.37
C MET A 24 24.79 3.17 16.56
N ASP A 25 23.74 3.30 17.38
CA ASP A 25 22.72 2.26 17.55
C ASP A 25 21.78 2.20 16.34
N ILE A 26 22.17 1.44 15.31
CA ILE A 26 21.43 1.30 14.05
C ILE A 26 20.03 0.71 14.29
N SER A 27 19.88 -0.16 15.30
CA SER A 27 18.57 -0.72 15.70
C SER A 27 17.59 0.33 16.23
N ARG A 28 18.08 1.43 16.82
CA ARG A 28 17.24 2.48 17.41
C ARG A 28 17.05 3.66 16.46
N TRP A 29 18.06 3.97 15.67
CA TRP A 29 18.03 5.12 14.77
C TRP A 29 17.47 4.73 13.41
N GLY A 30 17.79 3.54 12.88
CA GLY A 30 17.38 3.08 11.56
C GLY A 30 18.52 3.13 10.54
N PHE A 31 18.27 2.57 9.35
CA PHE A 31 19.25 2.39 8.28
C PHE A 31 19.31 3.56 7.27
N SER A 32 18.60 4.66 7.52
CA SER A 32 18.53 5.75 6.53
C SER A 32 19.83 6.55 6.51
N ALA A 33 20.24 6.97 5.31
CA ALA A 33 21.43 7.82 5.13
C ALA A 33 21.30 9.14 5.90
N GLU A 34 20.07 9.66 6.05
CA GLU A 34 19.76 10.90 6.77
C GLU A 34 20.04 10.79 8.27
N GLN A 35 19.76 9.64 8.87
CA GLN A 35 20.04 9.42 10.29
C GLN A 35 21.54 9.31 10.54
N LEU A 36 22.29 8.71 9.61
CA LEU A 36 23.75 8.66 9.67
C LEU A 36 24.36 10.06 9.52
N ALA A 37 23.91 10.86 8.54
CA ALA A 37 24.42 12.22 8.36
C ALA A 37 24.10 13.13 9.56
N LYS A 38 22.92 12.99 10.16
CA LYS A 38 22.58 13.71 11.41
C LYS A 38 23.47 13.30 12.57
N TRP A 39 23.71 11.99 12.75
CA TRP A 39 24.60 11.50 13.79
C TRP A 39 26.05 11.98 13.61
N ILE A 40 26.55 12.04 12.37
CA ILE A 40 27.87 12.62 12.05
C ILE A 40 27.88 14.12 12.33
N HIS A 41 26.84 14.85 11.95
CA HIS A 41 26.73 16.28 12.22
C HIS A 41 26.74 16.57 13.72
N ASP A 42 25.96 15.84 14.52
CA ASP A 42 25.89 16.00 15.97
C ASP A 42 27.23 15.72 16.69
N ARG A 43 28.16 14.98 16.06
CA ARG A 43 29.43 14.55 16.68
C ARG A 43 30.69 15.18 16.11
N ALA A 44 30.69 15.48 14.82
CA ALA A 44 31.85 16.02 14.10
C ALA A 44 31.59 17.44 13.56
N ASP A 45 30.38 17.98 13.72
CA ASP A 45 29.92 19.25 13.13
C ASP A 45 30.07 19.31 11.59
N VAL A 46 30.23 18.15 10.95
CA VAL A 46 30.34 18.03 9.50
C VAL A 46 28.95 17.84 8.91
N GLN A 47 28.52 18.78 8.06
CA GLN A 47 27.27 18.67 7.32
C GLN A 47 27.45 17.86 6.03
N ILE A 48 26.77 16.72 5.93
CA ILE A 48 26.77 15.86 4.73
C ILE A 48 25.44 16.06 4.00
N HIS A 49 25.51 16.54 2.74
CA HIS A 49 24.33 16.69 1.89
C HIS A 49 24.01 15.35 1.21
N ILE A 50 22.83 14.81 1.49
CA ILE A 50 22.37 13.54 0.92
C ILE A 50 21.51 13.84 -0.30
N PHE A 51 22.01 13.44 -1.47
CA PHE A 51 21.23 13.49 -2.70
C PHE A 51 20.57 12.13 -2.94
N ARG A 52 19.24 12.11 -2.93
CA ARG A 52 18.50 10.95 -3.44
C ARG A 52 18.26 11.18 -4.93
N PRO A 53 18.65 10.25 -5.82
CA PRO A 53 18.26 10.36 -7.22
C PRO A 53 16.73 10.42 -7.29
N PRO A 54 16.15 11.29 -8.14
CA PRO A 54 14.70 11.38 -8.27
C PRO A 54 14.12 10.01 -8.62
N ASN A 55 13.15 9.55 -7.84
CA ASN A 55 12.46 8.29 -8.12
C ASN A 55 11.49 8.49 -9.29
N TYR A 56 11.98 8.33 -10.52
CA TYR A 56 11.16 8.43 -11.73
C TYR A 56 10.13 7.31 -11.86
N SER A 57 10.27 6.21 -11.11
CA SER A 57 9.33 5.07 -11.15
C SER A 57 7.89 5.47 -10.81
N GLY A 58 7.70 6.35 -9.83
CA GLY A 58 6.38 6.85 -9.45
C GLY A 58 5.76 7.71 -10.55
N PHE A 59 6.54 8.60 -11.14
CA PHE A 59 6.10 9.44 -12.26
C PHE A 59 5.76 8.61 -13.50
N LEU A 60 6.62 7.64 -13.86
CA LEU A 60 6.40 6.73 -14.98
C LEU A 60 5.12 5.90 -14.80
N LEU A 61 4.84 5.44 -13.58
CA LEU A 61 3.60 4.72 -13.28
C LEU A 61 2.36 5.61 -13.46
N ILE A 62 2.42 6.87 -13.02
CA ILE A 62 1.33 7.84 -13.19
C ILE A 62 1.09 8.11 -14.67
N VAL A 63 2.14 8.36 -15.44
CA VAL A 63 2.05 8.57 -16.90
C VAL A 63 1.41 7.35 -17.56
N LEU A 64 1.87 6.14 -17.25
CA LEU A 64 1.30 4.90 -17.76
C LEU A 64 -0.19 4.77 -17.45
N LEU A 65 -0.60 5.03 -16.21
CA LEU A 65 -2.00 4.96 -15.79
C LEU A 65 -2.87 5.98 -16.53
N VAL A 66 -2.40 7.22 -16.67
CA VAL A 66 -3.13 8.27 -17.40
C VAL A 66 -3.27 7.91 -18.88
N THR A 67 -2.21 7.40 -19.51
CA THR A 67 -2.26 6.95 -20.91
C THR A 67 -3.22 5.76 -21.08
N MET A 68 -3.23 4.81 -20.14
CA MET A 68 -4.12 3.66 -20.19
C MET A 68 -5.60 4.07 -20.04
N ILE A 69 -5.91 4.94 -19.07
CA ILE A 69 -7.26 5.47 -18.87
C ILE A 69 -7.69 6.30 -20.08
N GLY A 70 -6.82 7.18 -20.59
CA GLY A 70 -7.07 7.98 -21.78
C GLY A 70 -7.31 7.13 -23.04
N GLY A 71 -6.53 6.05 -23.22
CA GLY A 71 -6.71 5.10 -24.31
C GLY A 71 -8.04 4.36 -24.25
N LEU A 72 -8.45 3.91 -23.05
CA LEU A 72 -9.75 3.28 -22.84
C LEU A 72 -10.91 4.26 -23.14
N LEU A 73 -10.81 5.49 -22.68
CA LEU A 73 -11.79 6.54 -22.96
C LEU A 73 -11.86 6.90 -24.45
N TYR A 74 -10.72 6.87 -25.16
CA TYR A 74 -10.67 7.14 -26.59
C TYR A 74 -11.39 6.06 -27.41
N ILE A 75 -11.15 4.78 -27.11
CA ILE A 75 -11.79 3.64 -27.81
C ILE A 75 -13.29 3.58 -27.49
N LYS A 76 -13.67 3.84 -26.23
CA LYS A 76 -15.07 3.84 -25.77
C LYS A 76 -15.74 5.21 -25.87
N ARG A 77 -15.21 6.15 -26.66
CA ARG A 77 -15.76 7.52 -26.82
C ARG A 77 -17.26 7.53 -27.16
N ASN A 78 -17.73 6.55 -27.92
CA ASN A 78 -19.14 6.44 -28.33
C ASN A 78 -20.04 5.71 -27.30
N SER A 79 -19.46 5.12 -26.24
CA SER A 79 -20.15 4.33 -25.21
C SER A 79 -19.73 4.85 -23.82
N LEU A 80 -19.86 6.17 -23.62
CA LEU A 80 -19.64 6.82 -22.32
C LEU A 80 -20.78 6.57 -21.32
N GLU A 81 -21.78 5.77 -21.70
CA GLU A 81 -22.90 5.36 -20.83
C GLU A 81 -22.41 4.73 -19.51
N PHE A 82 -21.26 4.05 -19.53
CA PHE A 82 -20.63 3.51 -18.31
C PHE A 82 -20.18 4.61 -17.34
N LEU A 83 -19.68 5.75 -17.84
CA LEU A 83 -19.28 6.89 -16.99
C LEU A 83 -20.48 7.62 -16.40
N TYR A 84 -21.65 7.56 -17.03
CA TYR A 84 -22.86 8.20 -16.51
C TYR A 84 -23.68 7.27 -15.59
N ASN A 85 -23.34 5.98 -15.56
CA ASN A 85 -24.08 5.01 -14.76
C ASN A 85 -23.80 5.17 -13.25
N GLN A 86 -24.84 5.53 -12.49
CA GLN A 86 -24.77 5.70 -11.03
C GLN A 86 -24.35 4.41 -10.30
N VAL A 87 -24.66 3.23 -10.83
CA VAL A 87 -24.29 1.94 -10.23
C VAL A 87 -22.77 1.72 -10.26
N VAL A 88 -22.11 2.13 -11.34
CA VAL A 88 -20.65 2.02 -11.49
C VAL A 88 -19.95 2.91 -10.46
N TRP A 89 -20.40 4.16 -10.32
CA TRP A 89 -19.90 5.08 -9.31
C TRP A 89 -20.18 4.58 -7.89
N GLY A 90 -21.37 4.05 -7.64
CA GLY A 90 -21.71 3.43 -6.36
C GLY A 90 -20.77 2.28 -6.00
N MET A 91 -20.49 1.38 -6.95
CA MET A 91 -19.56 0.27 -6.76
C MET A 91 -18.13 0.76 -6.49
N PHE A 92 -17.68 1.79 -7.22
CA PHE A 92 -16.35 2.39 -7.02
C PHE A 92 -16.21 3.03 -5.63
N VAL A 93 -17.22 3.77 -5.18
CA VAL A 93 -17.22 4.42 -3.85
C VAL A 93 -17.21 3.38 -2.74
N VAL A 94 -18.01 2.31 -2.83
CA VAL A 94 -17.99 1.21 -1.85
C VAL A 94 -16.61 0.54 -1.81
N LEU A 95 -16.00 0.27 -2.96
CA LEU A 95 -14.67 -0.33 -3.04
C LEU A 95 -13.59 0.57 -2.44
N ALA A 96 -13.65 1.89 -2.70
CA ALA A 96 -12.72 2.85 -2.10
C ALA A 96 -12.85 2.89 -0.57
N ILE A 97 -14.08 2.89 -0.03
CA ILE A 97 -14.33 2.85 1.41
C ILE A 97 -13.75 1.56 2.03
N LEU A 98 -13.92 0.42 1.37
CA LEU A 98 -13.36 -0.87 1.83
C LEU A 98 -11.84 -0.87 1.90
N ILE A 99 -11.15 -0.27 0.92
CA ILE A 99 -9.69 -0.11 0.93
C ILE A 99 -9.25 0.75 2.12
N CYS A 100 -9.97 1.83 2.39
CA CYS A 100 -9.70 2.72 3.51
C CYS A 100 -9.88 2.02 4.87
N ILE A 101 -10.94 1.22 5.03
CA ILE A 101 -11.22 0.50 6.29
C ILE A 101 -10.26 -0.69 6.49
N SER A 102 -9.84 -1.35 5.41
CA SER A 102 -8.94 -2.51 5.47
C SER A 102 -7.51 -2.18 5.94
N GLY A 103 -7.15 -0.91 6.09
CA GLY A 103 -5.80 -0.53 6.55
C GLY A 103 -4.71 -0.67 5.49
N GLN A 104 -5.06 -0.78 4.20
CA GLN A 104 -4.09 -0.85 3.10
C GLN A 104 -3.20 0.41 3.04
N ILE A 105 -3.77 1.57 3.37
CA ILE A 105 -3.02 2.84 3.46
C ILE A 105 -2.02 2.81 4.63
N TRP A 106 -2.43 2.28 5.79
CA TRP A 106 -1.53 2.12 6.94
C TRP A 106 -0.35 1.21 6.61
N ASN A 107 -0.62 0.14 5.87
CA ASN A 107 0.41 -0.78 5.40
C ASN A 107 1.36 -0.12 4.38
N SER A 108 0.82 0.66 3.44
CA SER A 108 1.61 1.38 2.44
C SER A 108 2.56 2.42 3.05
N ILE A 109 2.16 3.10 4.11
CA ILE A 109 2.99 4.14 4.77
C ILE A 109 4.06 3.51 5.68
N ARG A 110 3.75 2.41 6.38
CA ARG A 110 4.69 1.76 7.31
C ARG A 110 5.59 0.73 6.65
N GLY A 111 5.29 0.32 5.41
CA GLY A 111 6.11 -0.63 4.66
C GLY A 111 6.19 -1.99 5.34
N SER A 112 5.09 -2.46 5.96
CA SER A 112 5.09 -3.79 6.58
C SER A 112 5.38 -4.85 5.51
N PRO A 113 6.34 -5.77 5.73
CA PRO A 113 6.74 -6.72 4.71
C PRO A 113 5.60 -7.70 4.40
N PHE A 114 4.98 -7.56 3.23
CA PHE A 114 3.83 -8.37 2.79
C PHE A 114 4.04 -9.89 2.88
N LEU A 115 5.29 -10.35 2.75
CA LEU A 115 5.70 -11.73 2.96
C LEU A 115 6.82 -11.74 4.00
N HIS A 116 6.60 -12.43 5.12
CA HIS A 116 7.67 -12.83 6.02
C HIS A 116 8.05 -14.28 5.70
N ARG A 117 9.31 -14.51 5.29
CA ARG A 117 9.81 -15.87 5.08
C ARG A 117 10.39 -16.34 6.40
N ASN A 118 9.79 -17.36 7.00
CA ASN A 118 10.31 -17.94 8.23
C ASN A 118 11.71 -18.53 7.95
N PRO A 119 12.78 -18.05 8.60
CA PRO A 119 14.15 -18.49 8.31
C PRO A 119 14.42 -19.96 8.64
N GLN A 120 13.61 -20.58 9.52
CA GLN A 120 13.85 -21.94 10.00
C GLN A 120 13.05 -23.00 9.23
N THR A 121 11.84 -22.66 8.77
CA THR A 121 10.95 -23.61 8.08
C THR A 121 10.75 -23.30 6.59
N GLY A 122 11.24 -22.15 6.11
CA GLY A 122 11.09 -21.72 4.71
C GLY A 122 9.66 -21.41 4.29
N GLN A 123 8.69 -21.51 5.21
CA GLN A 123 7.28 -21.20 4.98
C GLN A 123 7.08 -19.69 4.81
N ILE A 124 6.15 -19.36 3.92
CA ILE A 124 5.76 -17.99 3.62
C ILE A 124 4.58 -17.65 4.53
N ASP A 125 4.82 -16.83 5.55
CA ASP A 125 3.76 -16.34 6.42
C ASP A 125 3.17 -15.07 5.79
N PHE A 126 1.91 -15.17 5.36
CA PHE A 126 1.13 -14.03 4.90
C PHE A 126 0.63 -13.25 6.11
N ILE A 127 1.02 -11.97 6.21
CA ILE A 127 0.64 -11.14 7.35
C ILE A 127 -0.88 -10.93 7.37
N PHE A 128 -1.48 -11.21 8.53
CA PHE A 128 -2.92 -11.19 8.85
C PHE A 128 -3.72 -9.98 8.32
N LEU A 129 -3.07 -8.82 8.13
CA LEU A 129 -3.73 -7.59 7.68
C LEU A 129 -4.37 -7.70 6.28
N ASN A 130 -3.87 -8.55 5.38
CA ASN A 130 -4.48 -8.69 4.04
C ASN A 130 -5.80 -9.46 4.07
N TYR A 131 -6.02 -10.34 5.05
CA TYR A 131 -7.28 -11.11 5.15
C TYR A 131 -8.48 -10.24 5.51
N PHE A 132 -8.24 -9.14 6.25
CA PHE A 132 -9.31 -8.20 6.58
C PHE A 132 -9.91 -7.55 5.34
N PHE A 133 -9.13 -7.29 4.28
CA PHE A 133 -9.66 -6.77 3.02
C PHE A 133 -10.70 -7.72 2.42
N PHE A 134 -10.31 -8.99 2.26
CA PHE A 134 -11.16 -10.02 1.68
C PHE A 134 -12.41 -10.30 2.54
N LEU A 135 -12.29 -10.24 3.86
CA LEU A 135 -13.41 -10.42 4.77
C LEU A 135 -14.44 -9.29 4.65
N HIS A 136 -13.99 -8.03 4.69
CA HIS A 136 -14.90 -6.88 4.55
C HIS A 136 -15.56 -6.86 3.16
N PHE A 137 -14.81 -7.20 2.11
CA PHE A 137 -15.35 -7.35 0.77
C PHE A 137 -16.44 -8.43 0.70
N GLY A 138 -16.18 -9.61 1.28
CA GLY A 138 -17.14 -10.71 1.33
C GLY A 138 -18.44 -10.36 2.07
N VAL A 139 -18.34 -9.66 3.21
CA VAL A 139 -19.51 -9.21 3.98
C VAL A 139 -20.34 -8.19 3.18
N CYS A 140 -19.69 -7.19 2.57
CA CYS A 140 -20.39 -6.19 1.77
C CYS A 140 -21.06 -6.81 0.54
N ALA A 141 -20.39 -7.72 -0.18
CA ALA A 141 -20.98 -8.43 -1.31
C ALA A 141 -22.17 -9.29 -0.87
N GLY A 142 -22.07 -9.97 0.27
CA GLY A 142 -23.17 -10.75 0.85
C GLY A 142 -24.40 -9.90 1.18
N MET A 143 -24.20 -8.72 1.77
CA MET A 143 -25.30 -7.79 2.10
C MET A 143 -25.98 -7.22 0.86
N ILE A 144 -25.24 -6.94 -0.21
CA ILE A 144 -25.80 -6.48 -1.49
C ILE A 144 -26.63 -7.59 -2.14
N LEU A 145 -26.13 -8.83 -2.17
CA LEU A 145 -26.86 -9.98 -2.70
C LEU A 145 -28.15 -10.26 -1.93
N LEU A 146 -28.13 -10.14 -0.61
CA LEU A 146 -29.32 -10.31 0.23
C LEU A 146 -30.39 -9.25 -0.03
N ASN A 147 -30.00 -8.01 -0.36
CA ASN A 147 -30.93 -6.94 -0.71
C ASN A 147 -31.51 -7.08 -2.13
N GLU A 148 -30.79 -7.72 -3.05
CA GLU A 148 -31.25 -7.94 -4.43
C GLU A 148 -32.06 -9.24 -4.59
N ALA A 149 -31.83 -10.26 -3.76
CA ALA A 149 -32.55 -11.53 -3.81
C ALA A 149 -34.10 -11.43 -3.75
N PRO A 150 -34.71 -10.57 -2.91
CA PRO A 150 -36.17 -10.40 -2.88
C PRO A 150 -36.72 -9.76 -4.17
N LYS A 151 -35.96 -8.84 -4.78
CA LYS A 151 -36.38 -8.10 -5.99
C LYS A 151 -36.43 -9.01 -7.22
N LEU A 152 -35.50 -9.97 -7.31
CA LEU A 152 -35.46 -10.97 -8.39
C LEU A 152 -36.65 -11.94 -8.33
N THR A 153 -37.04 -12.36 -7.13
CA THR A 153 -38.18 -13.28 -6.92
C THR A 153 -39.52 -12.61 -7.27
N GLY A 154 -39.69 -11.33 -6.93
CA GLY A 154 -40.90 -10.55 -7.23
C GLY A 154 -41.13 -10.29 -8.72
N GLN A 155 -40.07 -10.11 -9.53
CA GLN A 155 -40.19 -9.96 -10.99
C GLN A 155 -40.57 -11.27 -11.69
N THR A 156 -40.10 -12.40 -11.17
CA THR A 156 -40.39 -13.74 -11.71
C THR A 156 -41.86 -14.13 -11.49
N GLY A 157 -42.44 -13.74 -10.34
CA GLY A 157 -43.88 -13.91 -10.06
C GLY A 157 -44.78 -13.04 -10.95
N LYS A 158 -44.41 -11.78 -11.19
CA LYS A 158 -45.16 -10.87 -12.09
C LYS A 158 -45.17 -11.33 -13.55
N ARG A 159 -44.06 -11.88 -14.06
CA ARG A 159 -43.99 -12.42 -15.43
C ARG A 159 -44.88 -13.65 -15.66
N LYS A 160 -45.10 -14.48 -14.62
CA LYS A 160 -46.01 -15.64 -14.70
C LYS A 160 -47.50 -15.26 -14.63
N GLY A 161 -47.85 -14.10 -14.08
CA GLY A 161 -49.24 -13.62 -13.99
C GLY A 161 -49.80 -13.04 -15.29
N ASN A 162 -48.94 -12.57 -16.21
CA ASN A 162 -49.36 -11.98 -17.50
C ASN A 162 -49.54 -13.01 -18.64
N PHE A 163 -49.44 -14.31 -18.34
CA PHE A 163 -49.60 -15.41 -19.31
C PHE A 163 -50.84 -16.28 -19.04
N ARG A 164 -51.81 -15.78 -18.26
CA ARG A 164 -53.10 -16.43 -18.00
C ARG A 164 -54.26 -15.55 -18.45
#